data_AF-A0A4U9CV08-F1
#
_entry.id   AF-A0A4U9CV08-F1
#
_cell.length_a   1.000
_cell.length_b   1.000
_cell.length_c   1.000
_cell.angle_alpha   90.00
_cell.angle_beta   90.00
_cell.angle_gamma   90.00
#
_symmetry.space_group_name_H-M   'P 1'
#
loop_
_entity.id
_entity.type
_entity.pdbx_description
1 polymer ?
#
loop_
_entity_poly.entity_id
_entity_poly.type
_entity_poly.pdbx_seq_one_letter_code
_entity_poly.pdbx_strand_id
1 'polypeptide(L)'
;MAGTLTFDTVLGDDSSVTDKLIVNGNTSGTSSVLFNNIGGSGAQTLNGIEIISVNGQSDGVFIQDGRIAAGAYDYSLVRGKGSNASNWYLNSWQDQGNTTQVLRPESGAYAANLAAANNLFTTRLHDLIGETQYTDALTGEKKVTSMWLRNEGAITVHGTAVVN
;
A
#
# COMPACT_ATOMS: atom_id res chain seq x y z
N MET A 1 24.12 -11.26 -1.87
CA MET A 1 23.00 -11.44 -0.92
C MET A 1 22.96 -10.23 -0.02
N ALA A 2 21.79 -9.61 0.18
CA ALA A 2 21.58 -8.77 1.35
C ALA A 2 21.48 -9.69 2.59
N GLY A 3 21.94 -9.22 3.75
CA GLY A 3 21.82 -9.97 4.99
C GLY A 3 20.44 -9.76 5.62
N THR A 4 19.94 -10.78 6.32
CA THR A 4 18.82 -10.65 7.25
C THR A 4 19.39 -10.38 8.64
N LEU A 5 18.91 -9.31 9.27
CA LEU A 5 19.14 -9.02 10.69
C LEU A 5 17.98 -9.63 11.48
N THR A 6 18.28 -10.25 12.61
CA THR A 6 17.27 -10.81 13.52
C THR A 6 17.41 -10.14 14.86
N PHE A 7 16.28 -9.76 15.46
CA PHE A 7 16.20 -9.12 16.78
C PHE A 7 15.24 -9.91 17.67
N ASP A 8 15.67 -10.21 18.89
CA ASP A 8 14.78 -10.72 19.93
C ASP A 8 14.20 -9.53 20.72
N THR A 9 12.87 -9.48 20.84
CA THR A 9 12.16 -8.38 21.50
C THR A 9 11.05 -8.90 22.41
N VAL A 10 10.95 -8.37 23.62
CA VAL A 10 9.76 -8.53 24.48
C VAL A 10 8.75 -7.46 24.03
N LEU A 11 7.93 -7.77 23.03
CA LEU A 11 7.00 -6.80 22.42
C LEU A 11 6.01 -6.23 23.46
N GLY A 12 6.13 -4.93 23.73
CA GLY A 12 5.33 -4.15 24.68
C GLY A 12 5.25 -2.67 24.27
N ASP A 13 5.45 -1.77 25.22
CA ASP A 13 5.48 -0.31 25.00
C ASP A 13 6.90 0.21 24.67
N ASP A 14 7.10 1.53 24.61
CA ASP A 14 8.38 2.19 24.33
C ASP A 14 9.57 1.70 25.20
N SER A 15 9.30 1.14 26.39
CA SER A 15 10.30 0.62 27.33
C SER A 15 10.67 -0.86 27.13
N SER A 16 10.13 -1.51 26.10
CA SER A 16 10.35 -2.92 25.77
C SER A 16 11.83 -3.29 25.75
N VAL A 17 12.17 -4.40 26.42
CA VAL A 17 13.49 -5.01 26.33
C VAL A 17 13.65 -5.59 24.92
N THR A 18 14.70 -5.16 24.22
CA THR A 18 14.97 -5.55 22.83
C THR A 18 16.47 -5.59 22.57
N ASP A 19 16.88 -6.45 21.65
CA ASP A 19 18.15 -6.28 20.94
C ASP A 19 18.19 -4.91 20.25
N LYS A 20 19.40 -4.33 20.16
CA LYS A 20 19.65 -3.07 19.43
C LYS A 20 20.88 -3.17 18.53
N LEU A 21 20.79 -2.55 17.36
CA LEU A 21 21.92 -2.32 16.47
C LEU A 21 22.35 -0.85 16.56
N ILE A 22 23.61 -0.61 16.92
CA ILE A 22 24.20 0.74 16.95
C ILE A 22 25.26 0.83 15.85
N VAL A 23 25.02 1.68 14.85
CA VAL A 23 25.95 1.94 13.74
C VAL A 23 26.67 3.26 14.00
N ASN A 24 27.96 3.19 14.34
CA ASN A 24 28.81 4.36 14.61
C ASN A 24 29.32 5.07 13.35
N GLY A 25 28.68 4.84 12.20
CA GLY A 25 29.06 5.37 10.90
C GLY A 25 27.85 5.44 9.97
N ASN A 26 28.10 5.47 8.66
CA ASN A 26 27.03 5.59 7.66
C ASN A 26 26.41 4.22 7.34
N THR A 27 25.12 4.20 7.02
CA THR A 27 24.43 3.04 6.42
C THR A 27 24.07 3.31 4.97
N SER A 28 24.01 2.27 4.15
CA SER A 28 23.55 2.34 2.75
C SER A 28 23.00 0.98 2.31
N GLY A 29 22.30 0.95 1.16
CA GLY A 29 21.69 -0.26 0.63
C GLY A 29 20.45 -0.69 1.41
N THR A 30 20.15 -1.99 1.37
CA THR A 30 18.92 -2.56 1.96
C THR A 30 19.22 -3.83 2.75
N SER A 31 18.62 -3.96 3.93
CA SER A 31 18.67 -5.18 4.77
C SER A 31 17.27 -5.61 5.19
N SER A 32 17.02 -6.92 5.19
CA SER A 32 15.79 -7.48 5.78
C SER A 32 15.91 -7.53 7.30
N VAL A 33 14.82 -7.33 8.03
CA VAL A 33 14.78 -7.35 9.49
C VAL A 33 13.66 -8.24 10.00
N LEU A 34 14.02 -9.34 10.65
CA LEU A 34 13.13 -10.28 11.32
C LEU A 34 13.08 -9.96 12.82
N PHE A 35 11.90 -10.11 13.44
CA PHE A 35 11.72 -9.95 14.87
C PHE A 35 11.12 -11.21 15.49
N ASN A 36 11.74 -11.70 16.57
CA ASN A 36 11.19 -12.77 17.39
C ASN A 36 10.56 -12.17 18.65
N ASN A 37 9.29 -12.44 18.89
CA ASN A 37 8.66 -12.08 20.16
C ASN A 37 9.02 -13.08 21.26
N ILE A 38 9.90 -12.70 22.18
CA ILE A 38 10.40 -13.57 23.27
C ILE A 38 9.56 -13.47 24.55
N GLY A 39 8.23 -13.41 24.41
CA GLY A 39 7.27 -13.44 25.52
C GLY A 39 6.60 -12.10 25.86
N GLY A 40 6.67 -11.12 24.97
CA GLY A 40 5.90 -9.87 25.09
C GLY A 40 4.41 -10.06 24.83
N SER A 41 3.58 -9.41 25.66
CA SER A 41 2.11 -9.47 25.58
C SER A 41 1.49 -8.43 24.65
N GLY A 42 2.28 -7.48 24.14
CA GLY A 42 1.82 -6.35 23.34
C GLY A 42 1.30 -5.18 24.17
N ALA A 43 1.62 -3.96 23.73
CA ALA A 43 1.06 -2.71 24.26
C ALA A 43 1.15 -1.60 23.20
N GLN A 44 0.45 -0.49 23.45
CA GLN A 44 0.52 0.71 22.61
C GLN A 44 1.84 1.46 22.83
N THR A 45 2.63 1.66 21.78
CA THR A 45 3.78 2.56 21.78
C THR A 45 3.33 4.01 21.62
N LEU A 46 4.05 4.95 22.24
CA LEU A 46 3.86 6.39 22.04
C LEU A 46 4.93 6.97 21.11
N ASN A 47 6.21 6.69 21.41
CA ASN A 47 7.36 7.12 20.62
C ASN A 47 7.92 5.98 19.75
N GLY A 48 7.66 4.73 20.13
CA GLY A 48 8.18 3.53 19.47
C GLY A 48 9.35 2.89 20.21
N ILE A 49 9.52 1.59 20.04
CA ILE A 49 10.65 0.82 20.58
C ILE A 49 11.84 1.02 19.64
N GLU A 50 12.92 1.67 20.09
CA GLU A 50 14.10 1.88 19.26
C GLU A 50 14.86 0.58 19.00
N ILE A 51 15.07 0.21 17.74
CA ILE A 51 15.77 -1.01 17.32
C ILE A 51 17.15 -0.70 16.74
N ILE A 52 17.24 0.32 15.89
CA ILE A 52 18.47 0.67 15.17
C ILE A 52 18.79 2.14 15.39
N SER A 53 20.01 2.43 15.82
CA SER A 53 20.55 3.78 15.97
C SER A 53 21.71 3.98 15.00
N VAL A 54 21.69 5.08 14.25
CA VAL A 54 22.73 5.39 13.25
C VAL A 54 23.33 6.77 13.55
N ASN A 55 24.58 6.78 13.99
CA ASN A 55 25.30 7.99 14.38
C ASN A 55 25.95 8.73 13.19
N GLY A 56 25.83 8.19 11.96
CA GLY A 56 26.27 8.81 10.70
C GLY A 56 25.12 9.10 9.73
N GLN A 57 25.43 9.20 8.43
CA GLN A 57 24.42 9.31 7.38
C GLN A 57 23.64 8.00 7.27
N SER A 58 22.32 8.05 7.48
CA SER A 58 21.44 6.89 7.39
C SER A 58 20.77 6.80 6.02
N ASP A 59 21.53 6.49 4.99
CA ASP A 59 21.02 6.27 3.62
C ASP A 59 20.59 4.81 3.39
N GLY A 60 20.83 3.93 4.35
CA GLY A 60 20.36 2.55 4.35
C GLY A 60 18.87 2.42 4.66
N VAL A 61 18.23 1.40 4.09
CA VAL A 61 16.83 1.04 4.29
C VAL A 61 16.73 -0.30 5.00
N PHE A 62 16.03 -0.34 6.12
CA PHE A 62 15.71 -1.58 6.83
C PHE A 62 14.26 -1.96 6.53
N ILE A 63 14.06 -3.14 5.94
CA ILE A 63 12.74 -3.64 5.53
C ILE A 63 12.33 -4.75 6.49
N GLN A 64 11.20 -4.59 7.15
CA GLN A 64 10.59 -5.65 7.96
C GLN A 64 10.29 -6.89 7.12
N ASP A 65 10.70 -8.04 7.62
CA ASP A 65 10.43 -9.37 7.07
C ASP A 65 9.43 -10.10 7.98
N GLY A 66 8.24 -10.39 7.45
CA GLY A 66 7.12 -11.00 8.20
C GLY A 66 6.23 -10.02 8.97
N ARG A 67 5.24 -10.59 9.69
CA ARG A 67 4.33 -9.86 10.61
C ARG A 67 4.98 -9.81 12.00
N ILE A 68 4.91 -8.65 12.65
CA ILE A 68 5.32 -8.47 14.04
C ILE A 68 4.07 -8.20 14.86
N ALA A 69 3.72 -9.09 15.78
CA ALA A 69 2.50 -8.96 16.58
C ALA A 69 2.65 -9.58 17.97
N ALA A 70 1.93 -9.01 18.94
CA ALA A 70 1.85 -9.50 20.31
C ALA A 70 0.49 -9.16 20.92
N GLY A 71 -0.19 -10.14 21.51
CA GLY A 71 -1.53 -9.97 22.06
C GLY A 71 -2.51 -9.39 21.03
N ALA A 72 -3.06 -8.21 21.34
CA ALA A 72 -3.98 -7.47 20.47
C ALA A 72 -3.29 -6.35 19.67
N TYR A 73 -1.95 -6.36 19.54
CA TYR A 73 -1.18 -5.31 18.88
C TYR A 73 -0.37 -5.85 17.71
N ASP A 74 -0.45 -5.15 16.58
CA ASP A 74 0.53 -5.25 15.50
C ASP A 74 1.62 -4.19 15.67
N TYR A 75 2.79 -4.47 15.13
CA TYR A 75 3.96 -3.59 15.13
C TYR A 75 4.51 -3.46 13.71
N SER A 76 5.05 -2.28 13.39
CA SER A 76 5.72 -1.98 12.12
C SER A 76 7.08 -1.35 12.36
N LEU A 77 8.11 -1.85 11.67
CA LEU A 77 9.42 -1.20 11.61
C LEU A 77 9.33 0.06 10.75
N VAL A 78 9.50 1.22 11.40
CA VAL A 78 9.42 2.52 10.77
C VAL A 78 10.69 3.33 11.03
N ARG A 79 11.03 4.17 10.05
CA ARG A 79 12.09 5.18 10.21
C ARG A 79 11.58 6.31 11.12
N GLY A 80 12.45 6.78 12.01
CA GLY A 80 12.16 7.92 12.88
C GLY A 80 11.96 9.23 12.11
N LYS A 81 11.54 10.28 12.82
CA LYS A 81 11.20 11.59 12.24
C LYS A 81 11.96 12.71 12.95
N GLY A 82 12.14 13.85 12.27
CA GLY A 82 12.82 15.02 12.83
C GLY A 82 14.27 14.71 13.22
N SER A 83 14.65 15.02 14.46
CA SER A 83 15.97 14.70 15.04
C SER A 83 16.29 13.20 15.01
N ASN A 84 15.27 12.35 15.00
CA ASN A 84 15.41 10.90 15.10
C ASN A 84 15.38 10.22 13.72
N ALA A 85 15.49 10.99 12.63
CA ALA A 85 15.43 10.47 11.26
C ALA A 85 16.59 9.53 10.88
N SER A 86 17.65 9.42 11.67
CA SER A 86 18.68 8.39 11.48
C SER A 86 18.33 7.03 12.10
N ASN A 87 17.35 6.98 13.00
CA ASN A 87 17.06 5.80 13.81
C ASN A 87 15.78 5.09 13.34
N TRP A 88 15.61 3.83 13.74
CA TRP A 88 14.49 2.99 13.35
C TRP A 88 13.83 2.35 14.58
N TYR A 89 12.50 2.31 14.54
CA TYR A 89 11.64 2.02 15.69
C TYR A 89 10.55 1.01 15.31
N LEU A 90 10.13 0.16 16.25
CA LEU A 90 8.84 -0.51 16.15
C LEU A 90 7.76 0.38 16.73
N ASN A 91 6.78 0.74 15.90
CA ASN A 91 5.58 1.44 16.33
C ASN A 91 4.39 0.46 16.28
N SER A 92 3.58 0.45 17.34
CA SER A 92 2.41 -0.41 17.44
C SER A 92 1.08 0.32 17.27
N TRP A 93 0.05 -0.46 16.97
CA TRP A 93 -1.34 -0.07 17.04
C TRP A 93 -2.17 -1.29 17.46
N GLN A 94 -3.31 -1.05 18.09
CA GLN A 94 -4.22 -2.14 18.43
C GLN A 94 -4.89 -2.69 17.16
N ASP A 95 -4.69 -3.98 16.89
CA ASP A 95 -5.45 -4.72 15.89
C ASP A 95 -6.86 -4.95 16.44
N GLN A 96 -7.86 -4.26 15.90
CA GLN A 96 -9.25 -4.36 16.37
C GLN A 96 -9.95 -5.65 15.91
N GLY A 97 -9.23 -6.61 15.31
CA GLY A 97 -9.77 -7.88 14.85
C GLY A 97 -10.69 -7.78 13.63
N ASN A 98 -10.90 -6.57 13.12
CA ASN A 98 -11.59 -6.33 11.86
C ASN A 98 -10.60 -6.55 10.71
N THR A 99 -10.48 -7.79 10.26
CA THR A 99 -9.64 -8.20 9.13
C THR A 99 -10.19 -7.76 7.77
N THR A 100 -10.76 -6.55 7.68
CA THR A 100 -10.80 -5.80 6.43
C THR A 100 -9.38 -5.76 5.88
N GLN A 101 -9.19 -6.57 4.83
CA GLN A 101 -7.94 -6.85 4.14
C GLN A 101 -7.01 -5.62 4.16
N VAL A 102 -5.83 -5.76 4.77
CA VAL A 102 -4.84 -4.68 4.89
C VAL A 102 -4.29 -4.34 3.49
N LEU A 103 -5.07 -3.56 2.75
CA LEU A 103 -4.70 -2.91 1.51
C LEU A 103 -3.70 -1.81 1.84
N ARG A 104 -2.44 -2.22 2.01
CA ARG A 104 -1.24 -1.39 2.22
C ARG A 104 -1.27 -0.16 1.29
N PRO A 105 -1.58 1.05 1.78
CA PRO A 105 -1.74 2.18 0.87
C PRO A 105 -0.41 2.80 0.41
N GLU A 106 0.71 2.61 1.12
CA GLU A 106 1.92 3.43 0.92
C GLU A 106 3.25 2.68 0.69
N SER A 107 3.35 1.96 -0.42
CA SER A 107 4.45 2.29 -1.34
C SER A 107 3.93 3.25 -2.42
N GLY A 108 3.52 4.46 -1.98
CA GLY A 108 3.18 5.64 -2.77
C GLY A 108 1.96 5.60 -3.71
N ALA A 109 1.42 4.44 -4.08
CA ALA A 109 0.59 4.33 -5.28
C ALA A 109 -0.93 4.64 -5.11
N TYR A 110 -1.53 4.39 -3.95
CA TYR A 110 -3.01 4.37 -3.85
C TYR A 110 -3.66 5.76 -3.81
N ALA A 111 -2.94 6.81 -3.38
CA ALA A 111 -3.44 8.19 -3.45
C ALA A 111 -3.41 8.76 -4.89
N ALA A 112 -2.49 8.30 -5.74
CA ALA A 112 -2.35 8.78 -7.11
C ALA A 112 -3.50 8.30 -8.02
N ASN A 113 -4.01 7.08 -7.79
CA ASN A 113 -4.97 6.47 -8.70
C ASN A 113 -6.39 7.07 -8.60
N LEU A 114 -6.75 7.71 -7.48
CA LEU A 114 -8.04 8.42 -7.34
C LEU A 114 -8.08 9.73 -8.15
N ALA A 115 -6.91 10.37 -8.36
CA ALA A 115 -6.79 11.54 -9.24
C ALA A 115 -6.69 11.13 -10.72
N ALA A 116 -6.04 10.00 -11.03
CA ALA A 116 -5.92 9.48 -12.40
C ALA A 116 -7.23 8.89 -12.94
N ALA A 117 -8.01 8.19 -12.11
CA ALA A 117 -9.26 7.56 -12.53
C ALA A 117 -10.33 8.55 -13.03
N ASN A 118 -10.36 9.78 -12.49
CA ASN A 118 -11.34 10.80 -12.88
C ASN A 118 -11.17 11.34 -14.31
N ASN A 119 -10.04 11.12 -14.98
CA ASN A 119 -9.81 11.55 -16.37
C ASN A 119 -9.78 10.38 -17.37
N LEU A 120 -9.87 9.13 -16.92
CA LEU A 120 -9.77 7.93 -17.78
C LEU A 120 -11.08 7.53 -18.47
N PHE A 121 -12.13 8.35 -18.34
CA PHE A 121 -13.39 8.24 -19.11
C PHE A 121 -13.79 9.56 -19.82
N THR A 122 -12.86 10.51 -19.96
CA THR A 122 -13.04 11.70 -20.84
C THR A 122 -12.15 11.69 -22.08
N THR A 123 -11.25 10.71 -22.23
CA THR A 123 -10.77 10.24 -23.54
C THR A 123 -11.91 9.56 -24.31
N ARG A 124 -12.87 10.39 -24.73
CA ARG A 124 -13.88 10.03 -25.73
C ARG A 124 -13.15 9.56 -26.98
N LEU A 125 -13.81 8.72 -27.77
CA LEU A 125 -13.29 8.09 -29.00
C LEU A 125 -12.54 9.00 -30.00
N HIS A 126 -12.61 10.33 -29.89
CA HIS A 126 -11.88 11.29 -30.72
C HIS A 126 -10.34 11.18 -30.68
N ASP A 127 -9.73 10.66 -29.61
CA ASP A 127 -8.26 10.53 -29.51
C ASP A 127 -7.72 9.11 -29.81
N LEU A 128 -8.62 8.14 -30.07
CA LEU A 128 -8.24 6.74 -30.35
C LEU A 128 -8.62 6.26 -31.76
N ILE A 129 -9.27 7.12 -32.56
CA ILE A 129 -9.16 7.05 -34.01
C ILE A 129 -8.05 8.03 -34.40
N GLY A 130 -6.88 7.51 -34.76
CA GLY A 130 -5.84 8.31 -35.41
C GLY A 130 -6.30 8.71 -36.81
N GLU A 131 -7.19 9.70 -36.91
CA GLU A 131 -7.66 10.24 -38.18
C GLU A 131 -7.03 11.62 -38.38
N THR A 132 -5.99 11.66 -39.21
CA THR A 132 -5.31 12.90 -39.61
C THR A 132 -6.33 13.87 -40.20
N GLN A 133 -6.49 15.04 -39.60
CA GLN A 133 -7.26 16.13 -40.22
C GLN A 133 -6.50 16.64 -41.45
N TYR A 134 -6.72 16.00 -42.59
CA TYR A 134 -6.33 16.52 -43.89
C TYR A 134 -7.47 17.39 -44.41
N THR A 135 -7.34 18.70 -44.19
CA THR A 135 -8.24 19.70 -44.76
C THR A 135 -7.94 19.81 -46.26
N ASP A 136 -8.75 19.18 -47.11
CA ASP A 136 -8.79 19.53 -48.53
C ASP A 136 -9.47 20.90 -48.70
N ALA A 137 -8.90 21.75 -49.54
CA ALA A 137 -9.04 23.21 -49.46
C ALA A 137 -10.15 23.79 -50.36
N LEU A 138 -11.15 23.01 -50.81
CA LEU A 138 -12.06 23.46 -51.87
C LEU A 138 -13.58 23.23 -51.71
N THR A 139 -14.09 22.37 -50.81
CA THR A 139 -15.55 22.02 -50.83
C THR A 139 -16.32 22.00 -49.49
N GLY A 140 -15.67 22.01 -48.33
CA GLY A 140 -16.25 22.57 -47.09
C GLY A 140 -17.47 21.91 -46.39
N GLU A 141 -18.01 20.78 -46.82
CA GLU A 141 -19.13 20.13 -46.10
C GLU A 141 -18.70 19.30 -44.87
N LYS A 142 -19.43 19.45 -43.76
CA LYS A 142 -19.31 18.61 -42.55
C LYS A 142 -20.61 17.84 -42.28
N LYS A 143 -20.56 16.52 -42.21
CA LYS A 143 -21.64 15.67 -41.69
C LYS A 143 -21.08 14.49 -40.89
N VAL A 144 -21.66 14.25 -39.72
CA VAL A 144 -21.55 12.97 -38.99
C VAL A 144 -22.92 12.63 -38.41
N THR A 145 -23.39 11.40 -38.63
CA THR A 145 -24.59 10.85 -38.01
C THR A 145 -24.22 9.51 -37.41
N SER A 146 -24.47 9.31 -36.12
CA SER A 146 -24.37 8.01 -35.47
C SER A 146 -25.68 7.68 -34.77
N MET A 147 -26.17 6.46 -35.00
CA MET A 147 -27.46 5.98 -34.52
C MET A 147 -27.21 4.58 -33.95
N TRP A 148 -27.41 4.41 -32.64
CA TRP A 148 -27.12 3.16 -31.94
C TRP A 148 -28.42 2.51 -31.47
N LEU A 149 -28.72 1.32 -32.02
CA LEU A 149 -29.81 0.46 -31.57
C LEU A 149 -29.33 -0.37 -30.36
N ARG A 150 -30.20 -0.58 -29.37
CA ARG A 150 -30.03 -1.62 -28.33
C ARG A 150 -31.25 -2.54 -28.35
N ASN A 151 -31.01 -3.83 -28.15
CA ASN A 151 -32.06 -4.84 -28.05
C ASN A 151 -31.81 -5.68 -26.80
N GLU A 152 -32.66 -5.55 -25.79
CA GLU A 152 -32.59 -6.33 -24.56
C GLU A 152 -33.76 -7.32 -24.54
N GLY A 153 -33.44 -8.62 -24.54
CA GLY A 153 -34.42 -9.70 -24.53
C GLY A 153 -34.61 -10.25 -23.12
N ALA A 154 -35.82 -10.13 -22.56
CA ALA A 154 -36.20 -10.79 -21.33
C ALA A 154 -36.79 -12.18 -21.62
N ILE A 155 -36.30 -13.22 -20.92
CA ILE A 155 -36.94 -14.53 -20.89
C ILE A 155 -37.59 -14.72 -19.53
N THR A 156 -38.92 -14.57 -19.51
CA THR A 156 -39.79 -15.03 -18.42
C THR A 156 -40.36 -16.37 -18.83
N VAL A 157 -40.08 -17.44 -18.09
CA VAL A 157 -40.76 -18.74 -18.26
C VAL A 157 -41.82 -18.86 -17.17
N HIS A 158 -43.09 -18.93 -17.59
CA HIS A 158 -44.24 -19.05 -16.72
C HIS A 158 -45.20 -20.10 -17.32
N GLY A 159 -45.66 -21.06 -16.53
CA GLY A 159 -46.53 -22.13 -17.02
C GLY A 159 -47.13 -22.98 -15.89
N THR A 160 -48.46 -22.97 -15.78
CA THR A 160 -49.25 -23.70 -14.77
C THR A 160 -50.29 -24.64 -15.40
N ALA A 161 -50.72 -25.62 -14.57
CA ALA A 161 -51.82 -26.60 -14.73
C ALA A 161 -51.55 -27.76 -15.73
N VAL A 162 -52.26 -28.91 -15.71
CA VAL A 162 -53.50 -29.33 -14.99
C VAL A 162 -53.30 -30.73 -14.33
N VAL A 163 -54.18 -31.13 -13.41
CA VAL A 163 -54.33 -32.48 -12.84
C VAL A 163 -54.77 -33.55 -13.86
N ASN A 164 -54.45 -34.82 -13.55
CA ASN A 164 -55.28 -36.00 -13.79
C ASN A 164 -55.00 -37.05 -12.68
#